data_AF-A0A7C3R0S9-F1
#
_entry.id   AF-A0A7C3R0S9-F1
#
_cell.length_a   1.000
_cell.length_b   1.000
_cell.length_c   1.000
_cell.angle_alpha   90.00
_cell.angle_beta   90.00
_cell.angle_gamma   90.00
#
_symmetry.space_group_name_H-M   'P 1'
#
loop_
_entity.id
_entity.type
_entity.pdbx_description
1 polymer ?
#
loop_
_entity_poly.entity_id
_entity_poly.type
_entity_poly.pdbx_seq_one_letter_code
_entity_poly.pdbx_strand_id
1 'polypeptide(L)'
;MKLFIGVIVFFSTLHAQNYIFNNKQIYLEQIKENIYRDENNKEVILKSSFFIKLQADKNIHKLQNEHNISIEKIYSNQLYLVKSSSTHLLDLIQKINDDKNTLYAYPNFNKKIEAR
;
A
#
# COMPACT_ATOMS: atom_id res chain seq x y z
N MET A 1 -20.96 44.62 -16.30
CA MET A 1 -20.18 43.75 -15.40
C MET A 1 -21.08 42.65 -14.88
N LYS A 2 -20.80 41.38 -15.21
CA LYS A 2 -21.40 40.22 -14.53
C LYS A 2 -20.26 39.32 -14.07
N LEU A 3 -19.98 39.34 -12.77
CA LEU A 3 -19.10 38.38 -12.11
C LEU A 3 -19.78 37.01 -12.18
N PHE A 4 -19.15 36.03 -12.83
CA PHE A 4 -19.48 34.63 -12.64
C PHE A 4 -18.48 34.06 -11.63
N ILE A 5 -18.99 33.74 -10.44
CA ILE A 5 -18.30 32.92 -9.45
C ILE A 5 -18.37 31.48 -9.98
N GLY A 6 -17.29 31.05 -10.64
CA GLY A 6 -17.11 29.66 -11.05
C GLY A 6 -16.72 28.84 -9.83
N VAL A 7 -17.65 28.00 -9.38
CA VAL A 7 -17.43 26.99 -8.34
C VAL A 7 -16.23 26.12 -8.72
N ILE A 8 -15.17 26.18 -7.91
CA ILE A 8 -14.06 25.23 -7.99
C ILE A 8 -14.57 23.92 -7.41
N VAL A 9 -14.94 22.98 -8.28
CA VAL A 9 -15.19 21.59 -7.88
C VAL A 9 -13.83 20.97 -7.61
N PHE A 10 -13.47 20.84 -6.33
CA PHE A 10 -12.35 19.99 -5.92
C PHE A 10 -12.75 18.53 -6.16
N PHE A 11 -12.36 17.98 -7.30
CA PHE A 11 -12.25 16.53 -7.42
C PHE A 11 -11.12 16.10 -6.48
N SER A 12 -11.46 15.57 -5.32
CA SER A 12 -10.52 14.75 -4.57
C SER A 12 -10.04 13.67 -5.54
N THR A 13 -8.77 13.71 -5.93
CA THR A 13 -8.12 12.66 -6.71
C THR A 13 -8.14 11.40 -5.85
N LEU A 14 -9.20 10.59 -5.93
CA LEU A 14 -9.19 9.24 -5.39
C LEU A 14 -8.09 8.50 -6.13
N HIS A 15 -7.05 8.11 -5.38
CA HIS A 15 -5.92 7.38 -5.92
C HIS A 15 -6.38 5.94 -6.13
N ALA A 16 -6.78 5.63 -7.37
CA ALA A 16 -7.07 4.29 -7.82
C ALA A 16 -5.78 3.67 -8.39
N GLN A 17 -5.42 2.49 -7.90
CA GLN A 17 -4.20 1.81 -8.31
C GLN A 17 -4.49 0.34 -8.58
N ASN A 18 -3.96 -0.14 -9.71
CA ASN A 18 -3.81 -1.56 -9.99
C ASN A 18 -2.48 -2.01 -9.40
N TYR A 19 -2.48 -3.03 -8.54
CA TYR A 19 -1.26 -3.63 -8.03
C TYR A 19 -1.30 -5.14 -8.17
N ILE A 20 -0.13 -5.77 -8.24
CA ILE A 20 -0.01 -7.22 -8.37
C ILE A 20 0.11 -7.85 -6.99
N PHE A 21 -0.79 -8.77 -6.67
CA PHE A 21 -0.76 -9.58 -5.46
C PHE A 21 -0.94 -11.05 -5.81
N ASN A 22 0.02 -11.90 -5.42
CA ASN A 22 0.02 -13.33 -5.76
C ASN A 22 -0.22 -13.59 -7.26
N ASN A 23 0.49 -12.84 -8.13
CA ASN A 23 0.35 -12.90 -9.60
C ASN A 23 -1.04 -12.54 -10.14
N LYS A 24 -1.87 -11.85 -9.34
CA LYS A 24 -3.16 -11.31 -9.77
C LYS A 24 -3.13 -9.81 -9.70
N GLN A 25 -3.64 -9.16 -10.74
CA GLN A 25 -3.91 -7.73 -10.69
C GLN A 25 -5.14 -7.50 -9.80
N ILE A 26 -4.99 -6.63 -8.82
CA ILE A 26 -6.07 -6.19 -7.94
C ILE A 26 -6.23 -4.69 -8.14
N TYR A 27 -7.46 -4.27 -8.40
CA TYR A 27 -7.85 -2.87 -8.38
C TYR A 27 -8.21 -2.48 -6.94
N LEU A 28 -7.56 -1.43 -6.43
CA LEU A 28 -7.98 -0.77 -5.20
C LEU A 28 -8.06 0.75 -5.38
N GLU A 29 -9.19 1.31 -5.04
CA GLU A 29 -9.44 2.75 -4.99
C GLU A 29 -9.40 3.23 -3.54
N GLN A 30 -8.50 4.16 -3.22
CA GLN A 30 -8.42 4.69 -1.86
C GLN A 30 -9.61 5.59 -1.54
N ILE A 31 -10.41 5.20 -0.53
CA ILE A 31 -11.57 5.95 -0.06
C ILE A 31 -11.20 6.82 1.15
N LYS A 32 -10.41 6.26 2.08
CA LYS A 32 -9.89 6.94 3.29
C LYS A 32 -8.51 6.39 3.62
N GLU A 33 -7.86 6.94 4.65
CA GLU A 33 -6.61 6.38 5.17
C GLU A 33 -6.81 4.89 5.51
N ASN A 34 -5.99 4.03 4.89
CA ASN A 34 -6.04 2.57 5.05
C ASN A 34 -7.36 1.87 4.65
N ILE A 35 -8.31 2.59 4.02
CA ILE A 35 -9.59 2.03 3.56
C ILE A 35 -9.70 2.21 2.04
N TYR A 36 -9.92 1.09 1.36
CA TYR A 36 -9.95 1.01 -0.09
C TYR A 36 -11.22 0.34 -0.58
N ARG A 37 -11.55 0.53 -1.85
CA ARG A 37 -12.64 -0.14 -2.56
C ARG A 37 -12.06 -1.07 -3.62
N ASP A 38 -12.51 -2.32 -3.67
CA ASP A 38 -12.14 -3.24 -4.75
C ASP A 38 -12.99 -3.06 -6.02
N GLU A 39 -12.69 -3.83 -7.07
CA GLU A 39 -13.45 -3.85 -8.34
C GLU A 39 -14.94 -4.22 -8.18
N ASN A 40 -15.31 -4.86 -7.07
CA ASN A 40 -16.68 -5.26 -6.76
C ASN A 40 -17.40 -4.26 -5.84
N ASN A 41 -16.84 -3.06 -5.66
CA ASN A 41 -17.30 -2.05 -4.71
C ASN A 41 -17.28 -2.49 -3.24
N LYS A 42 -16.52 -3.52 -2.88
CA LYS A 42 -16.36 -3.97 -1.49
C LYS A 42 -15.27 -3.17 -0.79
N GLU A 43 -15.50 -2.90 0.49
CA GLU A 43 -14.51 -2.23 1.33
C GLU A 43 -13.39 -3.21 1.72
N VAL A 44 -12.15 -2.76 1.55
CA VAL A 44 -10.93 -3.47 1.90
C VAL A 44 -10.12 -2.59 2.84
N ILE A 45 -9.90 -3.08 4.06
CA ILE A 45 -9.12 -2.37 5.07
C ILE A 45 -7.71 -2.94 5.09
N LEU A 46 -6.71 -2.09 4.85
CA LEU A 46 -5.30 -2.45 5.00
C LEU A 46 -4.84 -2.13 6.42
N LYS A 47 -3.95 -2.95 6.97
CA LYS A 47 -3.20 -2.55 8.16
C LYS A 47 -2.09 -1.60 7.74
N SER A 48 -1.66 -0.73 8.66
CA SER A 48 -0.46 0.10 8.47
C SER A 48 0.84 -0.70 8.38
N SER A 49 0.78 -2.00 8.72
CA SER A 49 1.87 -2.93 8.47
C SER A 49 1.72 -3.68 7.15
N PHE A 50 2.83 -4.13 6.60
CA PHE A 50 2.90 -4.85 5.33
C PHE A 50 4.14 -5.73 5.28
N PHE A 51 4.16 -6.68 4.35
CA PHE A 51 5.24 -7.65 4.24
C PHE A 51 6.24 -7.23 3.18
N ILE A 52 7.53 -7.46 3.47
CA ILE A 52 8.64 -7.29 2.54
C ILE A 52 9.47 -8.57 2.55
N LYS A 53 9.72 -9.12 1.37
CA LYS A 53 10.68 -10.20 1.16
C LYS A 53 11.87 -9.67 0.39
N LEU A 54 13.06 -9.85 0.92
CA LEU A 54 14.29 -9.44 0.24
C LEU A 54 14.92 -10.57 -0.57
N GLN A 55 15.73 -10.19 -1.55
CA GLN A 55 16.67 -11.09 -2.22
C GLN A 55 17.73 -11.57 -1.21
N ALA A 56 18.29 -12.76 -1.45
CA ALA A 56 19.33 -13.34 -0.60
C ALA A 56 20.48 -12.35 -0.31
N ASP A 57 21.00 -12.44 0.91
CA ASP A 57 22.07 -11.60 1.47
C ASP A 57 21.81 -10.07 1.45
N LYS A 58 20.56 -9.62 1.24
CA LYS A 58 20.21 -8.20 1.34
C LYS A 58 19.78 -7.83 2.76
N ASN A 59 20.10 -6.59 3.13
CA ASN A 59 19.76 -6.03 4.43
C ASN A 59 18.63 -5.00 4.31
N ILE A 60 17.62 -5.13 5.16
CA ILE A 60 16.45 -4.26 5.22
C ILE A 60 16.74 -2.82 5.67
N HIS A 61 17.87 -2.55 6.35
CA HIS A 61 18.19 -1.21 6.87
C HIS A 61 18.17 -0.10 5.81
N LYS A 62 18.56 -0.42 4.57
CA LYS A 62 18.48 0.54 3.46
C LYS A 62 17.04 1.00 3.23
N LEU A 63 16.11 0.05 3.13
CA LEU A 63 14.69 0.32 2.94
C LEU A 63 14.08 1.01 4.15
N GLN A 64 14.49 0.66 5.37
CA GLN A 64 14.04 1.35 6.58
C GLN A 64 14.31 2.85 6.53
N ASN A 65 15.52 3.22 6.10
CA ASN A 65 15.94 4.61 6.05
C ASN A 65 15.31 5.36 4.86
N GLU A 66 15.27 4.74 3.68
CA GLU A 66 14.74 5.37 2.46
C GLU A 66 13.22 5.59 2.51
N HIS A 67 12.50 4.67 3.14
CA HIS A 67 11.04 4.66 3.15
C HIS A 67 10.41 4.97 4.51
N ASN A 68 11.24 5.30 5.51
CA ASN A 68 10.81 5.58 6.88
C ASN A 68 9.88 4.48 7.44
N ILE A 69 10.36 3.23 7.38
CA ILE A 69 9.62 2.05 7.85
C ILE A 69 10.33 1.41 9.04
N SER A 70 9.54 0.87 9.97
CA SER A 70 10.03 0.14 11.15
C SER A 70 9.71 -1.33 11.06
N ILE A 71 10.63 -2.20 11.51
CA ILE A 71 10.39 -3.64 11.53
C ILE A 71 9.53 -3.97 12.75
N GLU A 72 8.36 -4.58 12.53
CA GLU A 72 7.53 -5.14 13.60
C GLU A 72 7.92 -6.58 13.91
N LYS A 73 8.26 -7.38 12.88
CA LYS A 73 8.62 -8.78 13.04
C LYS A 73 9.56 -9.28 11.94
N ILE A 74 10.50 -10.12 12.33
CA ILE A 74 11.41 -10.83 11.42
C ILE A 74 10.96 -12.29 11.34
N TYR A 75 10.76 -12.77 10.12
CA TYR A 75 10.51 -14.18 9.81
C TYR A 75 11.75 -14.80 9.17
N SER A 76 11.74 -16.13 9.03
CA SER A 76 12.80 -16.84 8.31
C SER A 76 12.93 -16.37 6.86
N ASN A 77 14.10 -16.62 6.28
CA ASN A 77 14.40 -16.35 4.88
C ASN A 77 14.21 -14.87 4.49
N GLN A 78 14.57 -13.91 5.34
CA GLN A 78 14.52 -12.48 5.01
C GLN A 78 13.12 -11.99 4.61
N LEU A 79 12.10 -12.54 5.27
CA LEU A 79 10.74 -12.03 5.23
C LEU A 79 10.52 -11.17 6.47
N TYR A 80 10.02 -9.95 6.28
CA TYR A 80 9.82 -8.98 7.32
C TYR A 80 8.38 -8.50 7.30
N LEU A 81 7.80 -8.34 8.49
CA LEU A 81 6.63 -7.49 8.67
C LEU A 81 7.13 -6.13 9.13
N VAL A 82 6.79 -5.10 8.38
CA VAL A 82 7.17 -3.72 8.66
C VAL A 82 5.93 -2.86 8.85
N LYS A 83 6.09 -1.72 9.50
CA LYS A 83 5.06 -0.70 9.69
C LYS A 83 5.51 0.60 9.05
N SER A 84 4.56 1.33 8.47
CA SER A 84 4.73 2.71 8.03
C SER A 84 3.63 3.59 8.60
N SER A 85 3.93 4.88 8.75
CA SER A 85 2.95 5.94 9.00
C SER A 85 2.50 6.65 7.72
N SER A 86 2.85 6.12 6.53
CA SER A 86 2.44 6.70 5.24
C SER A 86 0.92 6.62 5.05
N THR A 87 0.31 7.73 4.62
CA THR A 87 -1.10 7.80 4.21
C THR A 87 -1.35 7.20 2.82
N HIS A 88 -0.28 7.04 2.03
CA HIS A 88 -0.28 6.44 0.69
C HIS A 88 0.42 5.08 0.74
N LEU A 89 -0.18 4.15 1.49
CA LEU A 89 0.46 2.88 1.82
C LEU A 89 0.70 2.00 0.59
N LEU A 90 -0.25 1.94 -0.35
CA LEU A 90 -0.08 1.14 -1.58
C LEU A 90 1.04 1.67 -2.47
N ASP A 91 1.14 2.99 -2.66
CA ASP A 91 2.25 3.59 -3.41
C ASP A 91 3.61 3.30 -2.76
N LEU A 92 3.67 3.34 -1.43
CA LEU A 92 4.87 2.98 -0.69
C LEU A 92 5.25 1.51 -0.92
N ILE A 93 4.28 0.61 -0.80
CA ILE A 93 4.49 -0.83 -1.03
C ILE A 93 4.97 -1.08 -2.45
N GLN A 94 4.37 -0.42 -3.45
CA GLN A 94 4.76 -0.56 -4.85
C GLN A 94 6.20 -0.08 -5.08
N LYS A 95 6.58 1.09 -4.56
CA LYS A 95 7.96 1.59 -4.63
C LYS A 95 8.97 0.62 -4.02
N ILE A 96 8.62 0.01 -2.89
CA ILE A 96 9.47 -1.00 -2.24
C ILE A 96 9.52 -2.28 -3.07
N ASN A 97 8.40 -2.70 -3.64
CA ASN A 97 8.30 -3.88 -4.50
C ASN A 97 9.14 -3.73 -5.78
N ASP A 98 9.27 -2.51 -6.29
CA ASP A 98 10.08 -2.17 -7.45
C ASP A 98 11.58 -1.97 -7.11
N ASP A 99 11.96 -1.94 -5.82
CA ASP A 99 13.37 -1.89 -5.43
C ASP A 99 14.10 -3.18 -5.82
N LYS A 100 15.27 -3.03 -6.43
CA LYS A 100 16.08 -4.15 -6.93
C LYS A 100 16.49 -5.17 -5.87
N ASN A 101 16.42 -4.87 -4.58
CA ASN A 101 16.75 -5.78 -3.49
C ASN A 101 15.52 -6.49 -2.92
N THR A 102 14.31 -6.10 -3.35
CA THR A 102 13.05 -6.70 -2.94
C THR A 102 12.67 -7.79 -3.94
N LEU A 103 12.31 -8.97 -3.44
CA LEU A 103 11.68 -10.02 -4.25
C LEU A 103 10.20 -9.74 -4.43
N TYR A 104 9.52 -9.37 -3.35
CA TYR A 104 8.16 -8.87 -3.37
C TYR A 104 7.85 -8.08 -2.09
N ALA A 105 6.90 -7.14 -2.18
CA ALA A 105 6.25 -6.52 -1.04
C ALA A 105 4.74 -6.53 -1.24
N TYR A 106 3.97 -6.73 -0.17
CA TYR A 106 2.51 -6.80 -0.27
C TYR A 106 1.79 -6.32 0.99
N PRO A 107 0.57 -5.75 0.83
CA PRO A 107 -0.20 -5.22 1.94
C PRO A 107 -0.66 -6.31 2.92
N ASN A 108 -0.69 -5.97 4.22
CA ASN A 108 -1.29 -6.82 5.24
C ASN A 108 -2.78 -6.47 5.36
N PHE A 109 -3.63 -7.24 4.69
CA PHE A 109 -5.08 -7.02 4.76
C PHE A 109 -5.62 -7.32 6.17
N ASN A 110 -6.56 -6.50 6.63
CA ASN A 110 -7.36 -6.86 7.77
C ASN A 110 -8.33 -7.97 7.37
N LYS A 111 -8.12 -9.18 7.91
CA LYS A 111 -8.84 -10.41 7.52
C LYS A 111 -10.37 -10.36 7.70
N LYS A 112 -10.93 -9.30 8.30
CA LYS A 112 -12.37 -9.03 8.29
C LYS A 112 -12.83 -8.53 6.91
N ILE A 113 -12.59 -9.32 5.88
CA ILE A 113 -13.41 -9.30 4.68
C ILE A 113 -14.48 -10.33 4.99
N GLU A 114 -15.61 -9.87 5.54
CA GLU A 114 -16.76 -10.73 5.78
C GLU A 114 -17.21 -11.30 4.43
N ALA A 115 -16.98 -12.59 4.25
CA ALA A 115 -17.73 -13.37 3.27
C ALA A 115 -19.21 -13.28 3.70
N ARG A 116 -20.06 -12.87 2.77
CA ARG A 116 -21.52 -13.00 2.93
C ARG A 116 -21.91 -14.46 3.10
#